data_AF-A0A2J6TBA2-F1
#
_entry.id   AF-A0A2J6TBA2-F1
#
_cell.length_a   1.000
_cell.length_b   1.000
_cell.length_c   1.000
_cell.angle_alpha   90.00
_cell.angle_beta   90.00
_cell.angle_gamma   90.00
#
_symmetry.space_group_name_H-M   'P 1'
#
loop_
_entity.id
_entity.type
_entity.pdbx_description
1 polymer ?
#
loop_
_entity_poly.entity_id
_entity_poly.type
_entity_poly.pdbx_seq_one_letter_code
_entity_poly.pdbx_strand_id
1 'polypeptide(L)' 'MTKHRQVHSTARPLACLYPGCRKAFVRASGLRSHQKTHSTERPFTWLYPGYRKAFKRGSELKTHGRTHS' A
#
# COMPACT_ATOMS: atom_id res chain seq x y z
N MET A 1 -1.24 -27.03 -2.49
CA MET A 1 -2.12 -26.61 -3.62
C MET A 1 -3.32 -25.80 -3.10
N THR A 2 -3.10 -24.66 -2.43
CA THR A 2 -4.19 -23.85 -1.84
C THR A 2 -4.23 -22.41 -2.38
N LYS A 3 -3.13 -21.89 -2.93
CA LYS A 3 -3.05 -20.53 -3.48
C LYS A 3 -3.79 -20.37 -4.81
N HIS A 4 -3.81 -21.40 -5.66
CA HIS A 4 -4.48 -21.34 -6.97
C HIS A 4 -6.01 -21.44 -6.85
N ARG A 5 -6.49 -22.23 -5.88
CA ARG A 5 -7.92 -22.55 -5.71
C ARG A 5 -8.75 -21.36 -5.20
N GLN A 6 -8.11 -20.39 -4.55
CA GLN A 6 -8.77 -19.18 -4.03
C GLN A 6 -9.10 -18.14 -5.12
N VAL A 7 -8.57 -18.29 -6.34
CA VAL A 7 -8.84 -17.39 -7.48
C VAL A 7 -10.18 -17.71 -8.13
N HIS A 8 -10.63 -18.97 -8.06
CA HIS A 8 -11.94 -19.41 -8.59
C HIS A 8 -13.10 -19.13 -7.62
N SER A 9 -12.82 -18.81 -6.36
CA SER A 9 -13.85 -18.38 -5.43
C SER A 9 -14.01 -16.86 -5.54
N THR A 10 -15.18 -16.41 -6.00
CA THR A 10 -15.58 -14.99 -5.99
C THR A 10 -15.70 -14.41 -4.58
N ALA A 11 -15.57 -15.26 -3.54
CA ALA A 11 -15.55 -14.85 -2.16
C ALA A 11 -14.26 -14.06 -1.85
N ARG A 12 -14.42 -12.76 -1.63
CA ARG A 12 -13.40 -11.86 -1.08
C ARG A 12 -13.76 -11.56 0.38
N PRO A 13 -13.45 -12.46 1.32
CA PRO A 13 -13.89 -12.31 2.71
C PRO A 13 -13.28 -11.09 3.42
N LEU A 14 -12.19 -10.54 2.87
CA LEU A 14 -11.45 -9.44 3.49
C LEU A 14 -11.87 -8.11 2.86
N ALA A 15 -12.97 -7.54 3.34
CA ALA A 15 -13.46 -6.24 2.93
C ALA A 15 -12.67 -5.09 3.57
N CYS A 16 -12.54 -3.97 2.85
CA CYS A 16 -12.07 -2.72 3.41
C CYS A 16 -13.19 -2.05 4.20
N LEU A 17 -12.91 -1.66 5.44
CA LEU A 17 -13.86 -0.99 6.32
C LEU A 17 -13.79 0.55 6.25
N TYR A 18 -13.03 1.09 5.29
CA TYR A 18 -12.90 2.53 5.14
C TYR A 18 -14.22 3.12 4.63
N PRO A 19 -14.76 4.19 5.25
CA PRO A 19 -16.01 4.81 4.82
C PRO A 19 -15.99 5.19 3.33
N GLY A 20 -16.98 4.71 2.57
CA GLY A 20 -17.05 4.92 1.12
C GLY A 20 -16.18 3.98 0.27
N CYS A 21 -15.39 3.09 0.87
CA CYS A 21 -14.62 2.09 0.12
C CYS A 21 -15.34 0.72 0.11
N ARG A 22 -15.62 0.17 -1.07
CA ARG A 22 -16.24 -1.17 -1.24
C ARG A 22 -15.25 -2.23 -1.76
N LYS A 23 -13.94 -2.00 -1.64
CA LYS A 23 -12.93 -2.96 -2.12
C LYS A 23 -12.81 -4.14 -1.16
N ALA A 24 -12.77 -5.35 -1.72
CA ALA A 24 -12.54 -6.58 -0.98
C ALA A 24 -11.42 -7.42 -1.60
N PHE A 25 -10.73 -8.19 -0.76
CA PHE A 25 -9.53 -8.95 -1.12
C PHE A 25 -9.66 -10.42 -0.71
N VAL A 26 -9.00 -11.27 -1.49
CA VAL A 26 -8.88 -12.71 -1.19
C VAL A 26 -7.77 -12.97 -0.18
N ARG A 27 -6.74 -12.10 -0.15
CA ARG A 27 -5.53 -12.25 0.66
C ARG A 27 -5.35 -11.07 1.62
N ALA A 28 -4.97 -11.36 2.86
CA ALA A 28 -4.73 -10.36 3.90
C ALA A 28 -3.59 -9.39 3.55
N SER A 29 -2.56 -9.86 2.85
CA SER A 29 -1.49 -8.99 2.34
C SER A 29 -2.01 -7.93 1.35
N GLY A 30 -3.03 -8.27 0.56
CA GLY A 30 -3.71 -7.36 -0.36
C GLY A 30 -4.52 -6.30 0.38
N LEU A 31 -5.34 -6.72 1.36
CA LEU A 31 -6.10 -5.78 2.20
C LEU A 31 -5.18 -4.82 2.97
N ARG A 32 -4.11 -5.33 3.61
CA ARG A 32 -3.14 -4.48 4.33
C ARG A 32 -2.46 -3.46 3.42
N SER A 33 -2.07 -3.86 2.22
CA SER A 33 -1.45 -2.95 1.25
C SER A 33 -2.45 -1.89 0.77
N HIS A 34 -3.71 -2.29 0.59
CA HIS A 34 -4.78 -1.36 0.23
C HIS A 34 -5.14 -0.39 1.35
N GLN A 35 -5.15 -0.80 2.61
CA GLN A 35 -5.44 0.12 3.73
C GLN A 35 -4.46 1.30 3.78
N LYS A 36 -3.20 1.10 3.37
CA LYS A 36 -2.21 2.17 3.21
C LYS A 36 -2.54 3.19 2.11
N THR A 37 -3.50 2.91 1.23
CA THR A 37 -3.96 3.90 0.25
C THR A 37 -4.92 4.92 0.87
N HIS A 38 -5.67 4.49 1.90
CA HIS A 38 -6.60 5.34 2.64
C HIS A 38 -5.89 6.21 3.66
N SER A 39 -4.85 5.69 4.29
CA SER A 39 -3.96 6.53 5.07
C SER A 39 -3.14 7.43 4.13
N THR A 40 -3.29 8.74 4.25
CA THR A 40 -2.38 9.73 3.65
C THR A 40 -1.02 9.75 4.33
N GLU A 41 -0.81 8.91 5.34
CA GLU A 41 0.47 8.73 5.99
C GLU A 41 1.52 8.34 4.97
N ARG A 42 2.49 9.24 4.82
CA ARG A 42 3.71 9.05 4.07
C ARG A 42 4.84 8.93 5.10
N PRO A 43 4.96 7.78 5.79
CA PRO A 43 5.91 7.64 6.90
C PRO A 43 7.36 7.74 6.43
N PHE A 44 7.62 7.50 5.14
CA PHE A 44 8.94 7.59 4.55
C PHE A 44 9.18 9.01 4.04
N THR A 45 9.92 9.83 4.80
CA THR A 45 10.20 11.22 4.44
C THR A 45 11.66 11.39 4.04
N TRP A 46 11.89 12.03 2.88
CA TRP A 46 13.18 12.56 2.47
C TRP A 46 13.32 13.99 2.95
N LEU A 47 14.47 14.29 3.57
CA LEU A 47 14.83 15.60 4.09
C LEU A 47 16.14 16.02 3.44
N TYR A 48 16.10 17.13 2.71
CA TYR A 48 17.25 17.81 2.14
C TYR A 48 17.15 19.30 2.49
N PRO A 49 18.26 20.05 2.64
CA PRO A 49 18.18 21.48 2.93
C PRO A 49 17.27 22.21 1.93
N GLY A 50 16.20 22.83 2.43
CA GLY A 50 15.20 23.52 1.60
C GLY A 50 14.20 22.63 0.84
N TYR A 51 14.27 21.30 0.96
CA TYR A 51 13.39 20.37 0.26
C TYR A 51 12.94 19.19 1.13
N ARG A 52 11.63 19.02 1.27
CA ARG A 52 11.01 17.89 1.96
C ARG A 52 10.05 17.17 1.03
N LYS A 53 10.17 15.85 0.95
CA LYS A 53 9.23 15.01 0.20
C LYS A 53 8.90 13.74 0.95
N ALA A 54 7.62 13.41 1.04
CA ALA A 54 7.14 12.24 1.75
C ALA A 54 6.59 11.18 0.76
N PHE A 55 6.80 9.90 1.07
CA PHE A 55 6.49 8.74 0.24
C PHE A 55 5.63 7.72 0.99
N LYS A 56 4.76 7.00 0.24
CA LYS A 56 3.89 5.96 0.83
C LYS A 56 4.65 4.65 1.02
N ARG A 57 5.69 4.41 0.24
CA ARG A 57 6.49 3.18 0.27
C ARG A 57 7.98 3.48 0.43
N GLY A 58 8.68 2.70 1.25
CA GLY A 58 10.13 2.81 1.42
C GLY A 58 10.91 2.57 0.12
N SER A 59 10.38 1.75 -0.80
CA SER A 59 10.96 1.56 -2.13
C SER A 59 10.95 2.83 -2.97
N GLU A 60 9.92 3.68 -2.83
CA GLU A 60 9.85 4.96 -3.54
C GLU A 60 10.86 5.96 -2.99
N LEU A 61 11.01 6.03 -1.66
CA LEU A 61 12.05 6.81 -1.00
C LEU A 61 13.45 6.38 -1.47
N LYS A 62 13.71 5.07 -1.51
CA LYS A 62 15.02 4.53 -1.94
C LYS A 62 15.35 4.87 -3.39
N THR A 63 14.37 4.81 -4.29
CA THR A 63 14.58 5.20 -5.69
C THR A 63 14.76 6.71 -5.82
N HIS A 64 14.02 7.51 -5.07
CA HIS A 64 14.19 8.96 -5.03
C HIS A 64 15.54 9.39 -4.46
N GLY A 65 16.05 8.72 -3.42
CA GLY A 65 17.36 9.06 -2.87
C GLY A 65 18.50 8.95 -3.87
N ARG A 66 18.36 8.11 -4.91
CA ARG A 66 19.33 8.01 -6.01
C ARG A 66 19.33 9.22 -6.94
N THR A 67 18.26 10.03 -6.95
CA THR A 67 18.22 11.28 -7.75
C THR A 67 18.90 12.44 -7.06
N HIS A 68 19.31 12.26 -5.80
CA HIS A 68 20.03 13.24 -4.98
C HIS A 68 21.44 12.75 -4.63
N SER A 69 21.98 11.80 -5.40
CA SER A 69 23.38 11.37 -5.34
C SER A 69 24.34 12.45 -5.81
#